data_AF-A0A1T1D228-F1
#
_entry.id   AF-A0A1T1D228-F1
#
_cell.length_a   1.000
_cell.length_b   1.000
_cell.length_c   1.000
_cell.angle_alpha   90.00
_cell.angle_beta   90.00
_cell.angle_gamma   90.00
#
_symmetry.space_group_name_H-M   'P 1'
#
loop_
_entity.id
_entity.type
_entity.pdbx_description
1 polymer ?
#
loop_
_entity_poly.entity_id
_entity_poly.type
_entity_poly.pdbx_seq_one_letter_code
_entity_poly.pdbx_strand_id
1 'polypeptide(L)'
;MVYRKNGQRFILSWSQDGSARSIARVNEQDHSSSPEEGDIRERFPVRIYSQKQLFTLAQNPNALLSVIDDDIPTRRGEIKRKIEEFRNSYLFLRASARAALKQSEAISTYEGSLRDVRHKINVLQTGNQAQVIKRHQQLHSKDSSWQQILAAAMNAIDSVKSQVSELTVADLITDAAEDDQAQASLQKVHGEIKKTINQLRQDLKQRIDVAQNDIARIQESDDAKHWQNEIISIQKKLAEIMKNLTQQGIANPNEYSDLLKVSKSLEGKIQDCKNKKEDAEKLERDADKVLRNYREYHIKMNELRQSFLLEVSSNNENLIKIKINQLSNHDNLREQIGEILGTSAFERDREEMVKNIEGGNRQSWSWENLDKLIIDIRKLPDQQISWDIQDKRFLDFLQKLPPERIDRLALYCPGDEVEVEFR
;
A
#
# COMPACT_ATOMS: atom_id res chain seq x y z
N MET A 1 -35.68 1.99 -41.83
CA MET A 1 -34.43 1.19 -41.84
C MET A 1 -34.81 -0.29 -41.72
N VAL A 2 -34.13 -1.19 -42.44
CA VAL A 2 -34.32 -2.65 -42.27
C VAL A 2 -33.17 -3.21 -41.43
N TYR A 3 -33.48 -3.87 -40.32
CA TYR A 3 -32.52 -4.47 -39.40
C TYR A 3 -32.71 -5.99 -39.35
N ARG A 4 -31.62 -6.76 -39.37
CA ARG A 4 -31.66 -8.22 -39.26
C ARG A 4 -31.22 -8.66 -37.87
N LYS A 5 -32.07 -9.40 -37.16
CA LYS A 5 -31.78 -9.97 -35.82
C LYS A 5 -32.25 -11.43 -35.79
N ASN A 6 -31.39 -12.35 -35.36
CA ASN A 6 -31.72 -13.78 -35.17
C ASN A 6 -32.39 -14.43 -36.41
N GLY A 7 -31.90 -14.12 -37.62
CA GLY A 7 -32.45 -14.64 -38.87
C GLY A 7 -33.79 -14.03 -39.31
N GLN A 8 -34.28 -12.99 -38.62
CA GLN A 8 -35.52 -12.30 -38.95
C GLN A 8 -35.26 -10.85 -39.38
N ARG A 9 -36.12 -10.32 -40.25
CA ARG A 9 -36.07 -8.93 -40.73
C ARG A 9 -37.07 -8.07 -39.98
N PHE A 10 -36.61 -6.90 -39.52
CA PHE A 10 -37.41 -5.88 -38.85
C PHE A 10 -37.32 -4.56 -39.62
N ILE A 11 -38.43 -3.87 -39.77
CA ILE A 11 -38.52 -2.50 -40.26
C ILE A 11 -38.62 -1.59 -39.03
N LEU A 12 -37.63 -0.73 -38.87
CA LEU A 12 -37.58 0.29 -37.83
C LEU A 12 -37.91 1.64 -38.46
N SER A 13 -38.89 2.34 -37.90
CA SER A 13 -39.30 3.68 -38.33
C SER A 13 -38.97 4.74 -37.28
N TRP A 14 -38.61 5.93 -37.75
CA TRP A 14 -38.12 7.04 -36.94
C TRP A 14 -38.77 8.34 -37.42
N SER A 15 -38.95 9.29 -36.52
CA SER A 15 -39.38 10.65 -36.88
C SER A 15 -38.19 11.56 -37.21
N GLN A 16 -38.50 12.72 -37.77
CA GLN A 16 -37.54 13.68 -38.33
C GLN A 16 -36.59 14.29 -37.28
N ASP A 17 -36.98 14.23 -36.01
CA ASP A 17 -36.22 14.60 -34.82
C ASP A 17 -35.30 13.49 -34.30
N GLY A 18 -35.33 12.29 -34.91
CA GLY A 18 -34.55 11.13 -34.47
C GLY A 18 -35.17 10.36 -33.30
N SER A 19 -36.45 10.56 -33.00
CA SER A 19 -37.17 9.69 -32.05
C SER A 19 -37.71 8.42 -32.73
N ALA A 20 -37.69 7.31 -32.00
CA ALA A 20 -38.08 5.99 -32.50
C ALA A 20 -39.62 5.89 -32.55
N ARG A 21 -40.18 5.44 -33.68
CA ARG A 21 -41.62 5.59 -33.96
C ARG A 21 -42.39 4.27 -34.00
N SER A 22 -41.82 3.22 -34.60
CA SER A 22 -42.42 1.87 -34.59
C SER A 22 -41.45 0.77 -35.00
N ILE A 23 -41.73 -0.45 -34.53
CA ILE A 23 -41.08 -1.70 -34.96
C ILE A 23 -42.12 -2.50 -35.76
N ALA A 24 -41.71 -3.05 -36.91
CA ALA A 24 -42.50 -4.04 -37.62
C ALA A 24 -41.64 -5.23 -38.02
N ARG A 25 -42.12 -6.46 -37.81
CA ARG A 25 -41.44 -7.68 -38.24
C ARG A 25 -41.90 -8.06 -39.65
N VAL A 26 -40.97 -8.42 -40.51
CA VAL A 26 -41.25 -8.88 -41.88
C VAL A 26 -41.36 -10.39 -41.89
N ASN A 27 -42.50 -10.91 -42.38
CA ASN A 27 -42.68 -12.33 -42.68
C ASN A 27 -41.96 -12.66 -43.99
N GLU A 28 -41.05 -13.63 -43.95
CA GLU A 28 -40.23 -13.94 -45.13
C GLU A 28 -41.02 -14.68 -46.23
N GLN A 29 -42.09 -15.39 -45.87
CA GLN A 29 -42.93 -16.15 -46.79
C GLN A 29 -43.84 -15.25 -47.64
N ASP A 30 -44.48 -14.25 -47.02
CA ASP A 30 -45.50 -13.42 -47.69
C ASP A 30 -45.08 -11.94 -47.87
N HIS A 31 -43.87 -11.58 -47.42
CA HIS A 31 -43.34 -10.21 -47.40
C HIS A 31 -44.22 -9.17 -46.68
N SER A 32 -45.21 -9.63 -45.91
CA SER A 32 -46.07 -8.80 -45.06
C SER A 32 -45.33 -8.35 -43.80
N SER A 33 -45.61 -7.12 -43.33
CA SER A 33 -45.04 -6.58 -42.10
C SER A 33 -46.10 -6.52 -41.00
N SER A 34 -45.82 -7.12 -39.84
CA SER A 34 -46.67 -7.02 -38.64
C SER A 34 -46.05 -6.07 -37.62
N PRO A 35 -46.85 -5.18 -36.99
CA PRO A 35 -46.35 -4.30 -35.94
C PRO A 35 -45.92 -5.13 -34.71
N GLU A 36 -44.89 -4.66 -34.03
CA GLU A 36 -44.34 -5.32 -32.85
C GLU A 36 -44.06 -4.31 -31.75
N GLU A 37 -44.33 -4.71 -30.50
CA GLU A 37 -44.22 -3.86 -29.32
C GLU A 37 -42.79 -3.83 -28.75
N GLY A 38 -42.49 -2.81 -27.95
CA GLY A 38 -41.25 -2.65 -27.20
C GLY A 38 -40.37 -1.48 -27.64
N ASP A 39 -39.37 -1.15 -26.83
CA ASP A 39 -38.45 -0.05 -27.12
C ASP A 39 -37.42 -0.47 -28.18
N ILE A 40 -37.28 0.32 -29.24
CA ILE A 40 -36.29 0.13 -30.30
C ILE A 40 -34.87 0.09 -29.71
N ARG A 41 -34.56 0.94 -28.71
CA ARG A 41 -33.22 1.06 -28.12
C ARG A 41 -32.83 -0.14 -27.27
N GLU A 42 -33.82 -0.80 -26.65
CA GLU A 42 -33.59 -2.01 -25.86
C GLU A 42 -33.58 -3.27 -26.74
N ARG A 43 -34.42 -3.30 -27.78
CA ARG A 43 -34.57 -4.46 -28.65
C ARG A 43 -33.52 -4.50 -29.77
N PHE A 44 -32.99 -3.37 -30.20
CA PHE A 44 -32.02 -3.25 -31.28
C PHE A 44 -30.90 -2.28 -30.87
N PRO A 45 -29.63 -2.71 -30.86
CA PRO A 45 -28.50 -1.85 -30.51
C PRO A 45 -28.17 -0.87 -31.66
N VAL A 46 -29.13 -0.01 -32.00
CA VAL A 46 -29.03 0.99 -33.08
C VAL A 46 -29.33 2.36 -32.49
N ARG A 47 -28.37 3.27 -32.58
CA ARG A 47 -28.54 4.69 -32.22
C ARG A 47 -28.60 5.51 -33.52
N ILE A 48 -29.69 6.26 -33.73
CA ILE A 48 -29.83 7.17 -34.87
C ILE A 48 -29.72 8.61 -34.37
N TYR A 49 -28.93 9.41 -35.08
CA TYR A 49 -28.71 10.82 -34.80
C TYR A 49 -29.29 11.68 -35.93
N SER A 50 -30.01 12.74 -35.58
CA SER A 50 -30.45 13.78 -36.52
C SER A 50 -29.27 14.58 -37.07
N GLN A 51 -29.45 15.31 -38.18
CA GLN A 51 -28.40 16.15 -38.77
C GLN A 51 -27.86 17.20 -37.78
N LYS A 52 -28.72 17.77 -36.92
CA LYS A 52 -28.31 18.70 -35.86
C LYS A 52 -27.44 18.01 -34.80
N GLN A 53 -27.78 16.78 -34.41
CA GLN A 53 -26.99 16.00 -33.46
C GLN A 53 -25.64 15.56 -34.06
N LEU A 54 -25.61 15.18 -35.34
CA LEU A 54 -24.36 14.89 -36.05
C LEU A 54 -23.48 16.15 -36.15
N PHE A 55 -24.07 17.32 -36.38
CA PHE A 55 -23.34 18.60 -36.35
C PHE A 55 -22.77 18.90 -34.95
N THR A 56 -23.54 18.67 -33.88
CA THR A 56 -23.03 18.82 -32.51
C THR A 56 -21.93 17.81 -32.17
N LEU A 57 -22.04 16.57 -32.65
CA LEU A 57 -20.98 15.56 -32.53
C LEU A 57 -19.72 15.93 -33.31
N ALA A 58 -19.86 16.56 -34.48
CA ALA A 58 -18.74 17.10 -35.24
C ALA A 58 -18.07 18.30 -34.53
N GLN A 59 -18.83 19.10 -33.78
CA GLN A 59 -18.30 20.20 -32.97
C GLN A 59 -17.59 19.74 -31.69
N ASN A 60 -17.98 18.60 -31.13
CA ASN A 60 -17.30 17.99 -29.99
C ASN A 60 -17.16 16.47 -30.20
N PRO A 61 -16.17 16.03 -30.98
CA PRO A 61 -15.93 14.61 -31.26
C PRO A 61 -15.76 13.76 -30.01
N ASN A 62 -15.26 14.32 -28.91
CA ASN A 62 -15.09 13.62 -27.64
C ASN A 62 -16.42 13.19 -26.99
N ALA A 63 -17.55 13.75 -27.41
CA ALA A 63 -18.87 13.22 -27.03
C ALA A 63 -19.13 11.79 -27.57
N LEU A 64 -18.39 11.35 -28.60
CA LEU A 64 -18.43 9.96 -29.05
C LEU A 64 -17.73 9.00 -28.10
N LEU A 65 -16.80 9.46 -27.24
CA LEU A 65 -16.17 8.60 -26.25
C LEU A 65 -17.20 7.99 -25.32
N SER A 66 -18.19 8.75 -24.85
CA SER A 66 -19.25 8.20 -23.98
C SER A 66 -20.09 7.15 -24.71
N VAL A 67 -20.33 7.32 -26.00
CA VAL A 67 -21.09 6.35 -26.81
C VAL A 67 -20.30 5.05 -26.95
N ILE A 68 -19.02 5.14 -27.31
CA ILE A 68 -18.09 4.01 -27.40
C ILE A 68 -18.00 3.29 -26.06
N ASP A 69 -17.87 4.06 -24.98
CA ASP A 69 -17.76 3.59 -23.62
C ASP A 69 -19.02 2.85 -23.11
N ASP A 70 -20.21 3.24 -23.55
CA ASP A 70 -21.48 2.61 -23.15
C ASP A 70 -21.63 1.21 -23.78
N ASP A 71 -21.09 1.04 -24.98
CA ASP A 71 -21.19 -0.21 -25.74
C ASP A 71 -20.07 -1.22 -25.37
N ILE A 72 -19.24 -0.90 -24.36
CA ILE A 72 -18.22 -1.79 -23.76
C ILE A 72 -18.50 -2.02 -22.24
N PRO A 73 -19.58 -2.70 -21.83
CA PRO A 73 -20.07 -2.60 -20.46
C PRO A 73 -19.21 -3.34 -19.43
N THR A 74 -18.86 -4.61 -19.69
CA THR A 74 -18.31 -5.51 -18.66
C THR A 74 -16.85 -5.19 -18.32
N ARG A 75 -15.99 -4.98 -19.33
CA ARG A 75 -14.54 -4.74 -19.13
C ARG A 75 -14.24 -3.31 -18.66
N ARG A 76 -15.05 -2.32 -19.07
CA ARG A 76 -14.86 -0.91 -18.68
C ARG A 76 -15.07 -0.70 -17.17
N GLY A 77 -16.12 -1.29 -16.61
CA GLY A 77 -16.43 -1.17 -15.18
C GLY A 77 -15.27 -1.65 -14.31
N GLU A 78 -14.64 -2.76 -14.67
CA GLU A 78 -13.48 -3.30 -13.99
C GLU A 78 -12.25 -2.39 -14.08
N ILE A 79 -11.94 -1.87 -15.27
CA ILE A 79 -10.81 -0.95 -15.47
C ILE A 79 -11.02 0.35 -14.68
N LYS A 80 -12.22 0.96 -14.74
CA LYS A 80 -12.53 2.17 -13.96
C LYS A 80 -12.40 1.94 -12.46
N ARG A 81 -12.92 0.82 -11.96
CA ARG A 81 -12.78 0.45 -10.55
C ARG A 81 -11.30 0.33 -10.17
N LYS A 82 -10.50 -0.33 -11.00
CA LYS A 82 -9.05 -0.49 -10.77
C LYS A 82 -8.30 0.85 -10.78
N ILE A 83 -8.63 1.75 -11.69
CA ILE A 83 -8.06 3.12 -11.72
C ILE A 83 -8.33 3.84 -10.39
N GLU A 84 -9.56 3.78 -9.88
CA GLU A 84 -9.90 4.41 -8.60
C GLU A 84 -9.28 3.71 -7.39
N GLU A 85 -9.17 2.38 -7.40
CA GLU A 85 -8.43 1.62 -6.38
C GLU A 85 -6.96 2.06 -6.32
N PHE A 86 -6.28 2.19 -7.47
CA PHE A 86 -4.90 2.65 -7.53
C PHE A 86 -4.76 4.12 -7.13
N ARG A 87 -5.69 4.99 -7.55
CA ARG A 87 -5.74 6.40 -7.14
C ARG A 87 -5.75 6.53 -5.61
N ASN A 88 -6.69 5.85 -4.97
CA ASN A 88 -6.87 5.91 -3.52
C ASN A 88 -5.66 5.29 -2.79
N SER A 89 -5.16 4.17 -3.29
CA SER A 89 -3.97 3.50 -2.73
C SER A 89 -2.73 4.39 -2.82
N TYR A 90 -2.51 5.07 -3.95
CA TYR A 90 -1.39 5.98 -4.14
C TYR A 90 -1.44 7.13 -3.11
N LEU A 91 -2.58 7.81 -3.01
CA LEU A 91 -2.75 8.93 -2.07
C LEU A 91 -2.57 8.49 -0.62
N PHE A 92 -3.11 7.32 -0.26
CA PHE A 92 -2.93 6.74 1.07
C PHE A 92 -1.46 6.43 1.39
N LEU A 93 -0.74 5.80 0.45
CA LEU A 93 0.67 5.45 0.63
C LEU A 93 1.54 6.72 0.77
N ARG A 94 1.31 7.75 -0.06
CA ARG A 94 2.03 9.03 0.04
C ARG A 94 1.77 9.74 1.38
N ALA A 95 0.53 9.76 1.84
CA ALA A 95 0.18 10.34 3.15
C ALA A 95 0.83 9.56 4.30
N SER A 96 0.82 8.22 4.22
CA SER A 96 1.43 7.34 5.21
C SER A 96 2.96 7.50 5.27
N ALA A 97 3.61 7.61 4.10
CA ALA A 97 5.05 7.88 4.01
C ALA A 97 5.42 9.22 4.67
N ARG A 98 4.64 10.29 4.42
CA ARG A 98 4.83 11.58 5.10
C ARG A 98 4.65 11.49 6.61
N ALA A 99 3.63 10.77 7.08
CA ALA A 99 3.40 10.59 8.51
C ALA A 99 4.57 9.85 9.18
N ALA A 100 5.13 8.83 8.51
CA ALA A 100 6.30 8.11 8.98
C ALA A 100 7.57 8.98 8.98
N LEU A 101 7.81 9.77 7.93
CA LEU A 101 8.92 10.72 7.87
C LEU A 101 8.85 11.76 8.99
N LYS A 102 7.66 12.33 9.23
CA LYS A 102 7.44 13.30 10.31
C LYS A 102 7.80 12.72 11.69
N GLN A 103 7.49 11.44 11.92
CA GLN A 103 7.87 10.74 13.16
C GLN A 103 9.39 10.53 13.28
N SER A 104 10.14 10.62 12.18
CA SER A 104 11.60 10.48 12.14
C SER A 104 12.37 11.80 12.29
N GLU A 105 11.72 12.97 12.18
CA GLU A 105 12.37 14.30 12.23
C GLU A 105 13.15 14.55 13.52
N ALA A 106 12.72 13.95 14.64
CA ALA A 106 13.37 14.10 15.94
C ALA A 106 14.75 13.41 16.03
N ILE A 107 15.15 12.61 15.02
CA ILE A 107 16.40 11.83 15.06
C ILE A 107 17.63 12.70 15.34
N SER A 108 17.76 13.86 14.69
CA SER A 108 18.91 14.76 14.90
C SER A 108 18.97 15.32 16.32
N THR A 109 17.80 15.61 16.91
CA THR A 109 17.69 16.08 18.30
C THR A 109 18.11 14.99 19.28
N TYR A 110 17.68 13.74 19.06
CA TYR A 110 18.09 12.61 19.88
C TYR A 110 19.58 12.28 19.73
N GLU A 111 20.15 12.39 18.53
CA GLU A 111 21.59 12.21 18.29
C GLU A 111 22.44 13.30 18.95
N GLY A 112 21.97 14.55 18.95
CA GLY A 112 22.59 15.64 19.71
C GLY A 112 22.58 15.36 21.21
N SER A 113 21.40 15.04 21.76
CA SER A 113 21.22 14.70 23.18
C SER A 113 22.07 13.50 23.61
N LEU A 114 22.17 12.48 22.76
CA LEU A 114 23.00 11.30 23.01
C LEU A 114 24.48 11.65 23.04
N ARG A 115 24.95 12.55 22.17
CA ARG A 115 26.33 13.06 22.20
C ARG A 115 26.63 13.74 23.53
N ASP A 116 25.74 14.60 24.02
CA ASP A 116 25.93 15.32 25.28
C ASP A 116 25.96 14.36 26.47
N VAL A 117 25.02 13.39 26.52
CA VAL A 117 24.98 12.36 27.55
C VAL A 117 26.24 11.49 27.52
N ARG A 118 26.70 11.08 26.34
CA ARG A 118 27.94 10.31 26.18
C ARG A 118 29.17 11.12 26.60
N HIS A 119 29.20 12.42 26.32
CA HIS A 119 30.28 13.29 26.79
C HIS A 119 30.31 13.35 28.32
N LYS A 120 29.16 13.56 28.97
CA LYS A 120 29.04 13.51 30.45
C LYS A 120 29.49 12.17 31.03
N ILE A 121 29.08 11.06 30.42
CA ILE A 121 29.52 9.72 30.81
C ILE A 121 31.05 9.60 30.69
N ASN A 122 31.65 10.10 29.62
CA ASN A 122 33.10 10.01 29.39
C ASN A 122 33.90 10.83 30.42
N VAL A 123 33.43 12.02 30.78
CA VAL A 123 34.04 12.85 31.84
C VAL A 123 33.99 12.14 33.20
N LEU A 124 32.94 11.39 33.49
CA LEU A 124 32.86 10.56 34.71
C LEU A 124 33.76 9.31 34.63
N GLN A 125 34.15 8.87 33.43
CA GLN A 125 34.94 7.67 33.20
C GLN A 125 36.45 7.92 33.13
N THR A 126 36.94 9.16 33.04
CA THR A 126 38.39 9.46 32.97
C THR A 126 39.13 9.36 34.31
N GLY A 127 38.47 8.97 35.40
CA GLY A 127 39.09 8.66 36.69
C GLY A 127 39.49 7.18 36.88
N ASN A 128 40.11 6.85 38.02
CA ASN A 128 40.56 5.50 38.42
C ASN A 128 39.45 4.43 38.52
N GLN A 129 38.21 4.80 38.17
CA GLN A 129 36.97 4.02 38.32
C GLN A 129 36.41 3.50 36.98
N ALA A 130 37.04 3.87 35.85
CA ALA A 130 36.67 3.46 34.49
C ALA A 130 36.54 1.95 34.33
N GLN A 131 37.44 1.19 34.95
CA GLN A 131 37.50 -0.27 34.82
C GLN A 131 36.33 -0.96 35.52
N VAL A 132 35.93 -0.50 36.72
CA VAL A 132 34.80 -1.05 37.48
C VAL A 132 33.49 -0.79 36.74
N ILE A 133 33.34 0.42 36.21
CA ILE A 133 32.21 0.84 35.40
C ILE A 133 32.10 0.00 34.11
N LYS A 134 33.20 -0.13 33.35
CA LYS A 134 33.24 -0.92 32.11
C LYS A 134 32.95 -2.40 32.38
N ARG A 135 33.48 -2.95 33.49
CA ARG A 135 33.23 -4.33 33.91
C ARG A 135 31.76 -4.54 34.29
N HIS A 136 31.13 -3.61 35.01
CA HIS A 136 29.70 -3.66 35.31
C HIS A 136 28.84 -3.65 34.05
N GLN A 137 29.14 -2.79 33.07
CA GLN A 137 28.40 -2.76 31.80
C GLN A 137 28.45 -4.11 31.07
N GLN A 138 29.65 -4.71 30.96
CA GLN A 138 29.83 -6.01 30.32
C GLN A 138 29.12 -7.15 31.06
N LEU A 139 29.17 -7.15 32.40
CA LEU A 139 28.48 -8.14 33.21
C LEU A 139 26.97 -7.98 33.10
N HIS A 140 26.44 -6.76 33.17
CA HIS A 140 25.02 -6.49 33.06
C HIS A 140 24.45 -6.87 31.68
N SER A 141 25.16 -6.59 30.58
CA SER A 141 24.70 -7.01 29.25
C SER A 141 24.66 -8.52 29.10
N LYS A 142 25.67 -9.21 29.64
CA LYS A 142 25.74 -10.68 29.64
C LYS A 142 24.67 -11.29 30.54
N ASP A 143 24.41 -10.70 31.70
CA ASP A 143 23.38 -11.16 32.63
C ASP A 143 21.98 -11.00 32.03
N SER A 144 21.69 -9.84 31.43
CA SER A 144 20.43 -9.62 30.73
C SER A 144 20.21 -10.63 29.59
N SER A 145 21.27 -10.98 28.85
CA SER A 145 21.21 -12.01 27.80
C SER A 145 20.95 -13.40 28.40
N TRP A 146 21.65 -13.75 29.48
CA TRP A 146 21.45 -15.00 30.21
C TRP A 146 20.02 -15.15 30.74
N GLN A 147 19.46 -14.10 31.35
CA GLN A 147 18.06 -14.10 31.81
C GLN A 147 17.05 -14.29 30.66
N GLN A 148 17.31 -13.68 29.50
CA GLN A 148 16.48 -13.88 28.31
C GLN A 148 16.55 -15.32 27.78
N ILE A 149 17.75 -15.93 27.76
CA ILE A 149 17.93 -17.33 27.36
C ILE A 149 17.16 -18.25 28.30
N LEU A 150 17.26 -18.04 29.62
CA LEU A 150 16.52 -18.81 30.61
C LEU A 150 15.00 -18.68 30.43
N ALA A 151 14.51 -17.45 30.29
CA ALA A 151 13.08 -17.20 30.07
C ALA A 151 12.58 -17.85 28.77
N ALA A 152 13.35 -17.75 27.68
CA ALA A 152 13.00 -18.39 26.41
C ALA A 152 12.96 -19.93 26.53
N ALA A 153 13.92 -20.53 27.24
CA ALA A 153 13.94 -21.97 27.48
C ALA A 153 12.74 -22.44 28.33
N MET A 154 12.41 -21.71 29.40
CA MET A 154 11.22 -22.02 30.23
C MET A 154 9.92 -21.88 29.43
N ASN A 155 9.77 -20.80 28.67
CA ASN A 155 8.60 -20.59 27.80
C ASN A 155 8.44 -21.70 26.74
N ALA A 156 9.55 -22.16 26.17
CA ALA A 156 9.52 -23.28 25.21
C ALA A 156 9.04 -24.58 25.89
N ILE A 157 9.50 -24.86 27.11
CA ILE A 157 9.04 -26.02 27.88
C ILE A 157 7.55 -25.90 28.24
N ASP A 158 7.10 -24.72 28.67
CA ASP A 158 5.69 -24.49 28.98
C ASP A 158 4.79 -24.61 27.74
N SER A 159 5.27 -24.18 26.57
CA SER A 159 4.57 -24.38 25.31
C SER A 159 4.45 -25.86 24.92
N VAL A 160 5.47 -26.67 25.18
CA VAL A 160 5.38 -28.13 24.96
C VAL A 160 4.41 -28.75 25.97
N LYS A 161 4.44 -28.28 27.23
CA LYS A 161 3.52 -28.73 28.28
C LYS A 161 2.05 -28.47 27.94
N SER A 162 1.73 -27.31 27.37
CA SER A 162 0.36 -27.02 26.92
C SER A 162 -0.06 -27.95 25.78
N GLN A 163 0.79 -28.15 24.77
CA GLN A 163 0.51 -29.06 23.65
C GLN A 163 0.31 -30.53 24.11
N VAL A 164 1.10 -30.99 25.09
CA VAL A 164 0.95 -32.33 25.67
C VAL A 164 -0.37 -32.48 26.44
N SER A 165 -0.91 -31.39 27.01
CA SER A 165 -2.20 -31.42 27.68
C SER A 165 -3.39 -31.54 26.71
N GLU A 166 -3.23 -31.06 25.48
CA GLU A 166 -4.23 -31.13 24.39
C GLU A 166 -4.22 -32.48 23.66
N LEU A 167 -3.14 -33.27 23.80
CA LEU A 167 -3.02 -34.59 23.21
C LEU A 167 -4.05 -35.57 23.81
N THR A 168 -5.17 -35.73 23.10
CA THR A 168 -6.31 -36.57 23.50
C THR A 168 -6.78 -37.42 22.32
N VAL A 169 -7.38 -38.57 22.63
CA VAL A 169 -8.04 -39.43 21.64
C VAL A 169 -9.53 -39.30 21.87
N ALA A 170 -10.27 -38.89 20.85
CA ALA A 170 -11.72 -38.82 20.90
C ALA A 170 -12.32 -40.20 21.21
N ASP A 171 -13.39 -40.23 21.99
CA ASP A 171 -14.09 -41.47 22.29
C ASP A 171 -14.81 -41.99 21.04
N LEU A 172 -14.80 -43.31 20.87
CA LEU A 172 -15.48 -43.98 19.77
C LEU A 172 -16.99 -43.93 20.01
N ILE A 173 -17.75 -43.34 19.08
CA ILE A 173 -19.21 -43.38 19.11
C ILE A 173 -19.65 -44.73 18.57
N THR A 174 -20.37 -45.51 19.38
CA THR A 174 -20.93 -46.80 18.97
C THR A 174 -22.37 -46.96 19.43
N ASP A 175 -23.28 -47.25 18.51
CA ASP A 175 -24.66 -47.66 18.78
C ASP A 175 -24.70 -49.20 18.81
N ALA A 176 -24.80 -49.81 19.99
CA ALA A 176 -24.56 -51.26 20.12
C ALA A 176 -25.80 -52.12 19.78
N ALA A 177 -25.56 -53.21 19.05
CA ALA A 177 -26.16 -54.53 19.29
C ALA A 177 -25.05 -55.48 19.80
N GLU A 178 -25.37 -56.35 20.76
CA GLU A 178 -24.38 -57.08 21.59
C GLU A 178 -23.55 -58.18 20.87
N ASP A 179 -23.72 -58.40 19.57
CA ASP A 179 -23.15 -59.58 18.87
C ASP A 179 -22.36 -59.26 17.58
N ASP A 180 -21.88 -58.02 17.40
CA ASP A 180 -21.05 -57.66 16.24
C ASP A 180 -19.54 -57.79 16.50
N GLN A 181 -18.95 -58.86 15.96
CA GLN A 181 -17.51 -59.15 16.02
C GLN A 181 -16.64 -58.04 15.39
N ALA A 182 -17.15 -57.33 14.37
CA ALA A 182 -16.43 -56.22 13.75
C ALA A 182 -16.35 -55.01 14.70
N GLN A 183 -17.43 -54.72 15.43
CA GLN A 183 -17.48 -53.66 16.43
C GLN A 183 -16.57 -53.96 17.63
N ALA A 184 -16.53 -55.20 18.11
CA ALA A 184 -15.59 -55.63 19.15
C ALA A 184 -14.11 -55.46 18.71
N SER A 185 -13.81 -55.79 17.45
CA SER A 185 -12.48 -55.59 16.88
C SER A 185 -12.11 -54.10 16.76
N LEU A 186 -13.06 -53.26 16.36
CA LEU A 186 -12.88 -51.79 16.28
C LEU A 186 -12.65 -51.16 17.66
N GLN A 187 -13.40 -51.57 18.67
CA GLN A 187 -13.19 -51.13 20.07
C GLN A 187 -11.81 -51.53 20.60
N LYS A 188 -11.33 -52.73 20.26
CA LYS A 188 -9.99 -53.19 20.65
C LYS A 188 -8.90 -52.31 20.01
N VAL A 189 -8.98 -52.05 18.70
CA VAL A 189 -8.02 -51.18 17.99
C VAL A 189 -8.08 -49.74 18.52
N HIS A 190 -9.27 -49.18 18.76
CA HIS A 190 -9.43 -47.87 19.39
C HIS A 190 -8.80 -47.83 20.80
N GLY A 191 -9.00 -48.89 21.59
CA GLY A 191 -8.38 -49.04 22.91
C GLY A 191 -6.85 -49.08 22.85
N GLU A 192 -6.27 -49.74 21.84
CA GLU A 192 -4.82 -49.77 21.60
C GLU A 192 -4.29 -48.37 21.21
N ILE A 193 -5.01 -47.61 20.37
CA ILE A 193 -4.67 -46.22 20.03
C ILE A 193 -4.72 -45.33 21.29
N LYS A 194 -5.81 -45.42 22.08
CA LYS A 194 -5.98 -44.66 23.32
C LYS A 194 -4.89 -44.99 24.35
N LYS A 195 -4.51 -46.25 24.47
CA LYS A 195 -3.40 -46.70 25.32
C LYS A 195 -2.06 -46.10 24.87
N THR A 196 -1.76 -46.18 23.56
CA THR A 196 -0.52 -45.66 22.98
C THR A 196 -0.38 -44.15 23.19
N ILE A 197 -1.44 -43.38 22.91
CA ILE A 197 -1.43 -41.92 23.11
C ILE A 197 -1.34 -41.54 24.59
N ASN A 198 -2.00 -42.27 25.49
CA ASN A 198 -1.89 -42.03 26.92
C ASN A 198 -0.47 -42.31 27.45
N GLN A 199 0.19 -43.36 26.97
CA GLN A 199 1.58 -43.68 27.30
C GLN A 199 2.52 -42.57 26.81
N LEU A 200 2.40 -42.15 25.54
CA LEU A 200 3.17 -41.04 24.99
C LEU A 200 3.00 -39.76 25.82
N ARG A 201 1.77 -39.45 26.24
CA ARG A 201 1.48 -38.30 27.09
C ARG A 201 2.17 -38.39 28.45
N GLN A 202 2.19 -39.59 29.06
CA GLN A 202 2.86 -39.81 30.35
C GLN A 202 4.39 -39.65 30.22
N ASP A 203 4.99 -40.24 29.18
CA ASP A 203 6.43 -40.15 28.92
C ASP A 203 6.86 -38.69 28.67
N LEU A 204 6.08 -37.95 27.88
CA LEU A 204 6.33 -36.54 27.63
C LEU A 204 6.21 -35.69 28.90
N LYS A 205 5.19 -35.93 29.74
CA LYS A 205 5.06 -35.24 31.04
C LYS A 205 6.27 -35.48 31.93
N GLN A 206 6.69 -36.73 32.07
CA GLN A 206 7.87 -37.07 32.88
C GLN A 206 9.13 -36.37 32.35
N ARG A 207 9.30 -36.32 31.02
CA ARG A 207 10.47 -35.68 30.41
C ARG A 207 10.44 -34.15 30.53
N ILE A 208 9.27 -33.54 30.50
CA ILE A 208 9.07 -32.11 30.81
C ILE A 208 9.47 -31.82 32.25
N ASP A 209 8.99 -32.62 33.21
CA ASP A 209 9.31 -32.44 34.64
C ASP A 209 10.82 -32.58 34.89
N VAL A 210 11.48 -33.55 34.25
CA VAL A 210 12.94 -33.69 34.29
C VAL A 210 13.64 -32.45 33.73
N ALA A 211 13.21 -31.94 32.57
CA ALA A 211 13.81 -30.75 31.97
C ALA A 211 13.65 -29.49 32.85
N GLN A 212 12.47 -29.30 33.49
CA GLN A 212 12.24 -28.20 34.42
C GLN A 212 13.16 -28.30 35.65
N ASN A 213 13.30 -29.50 36.23
CA ASN A 213 14.18 -29.74 37.37
C ASN A 213 15.66 -29.56 37.01
N ASP A 214 16.09 -29.98 35.81
CA ASP A 214 17.47 -29.80 35.35
C ASP A 214 17.82 -28.32 35.18
N ILE A 215 16.92 -27.51 34.62
CA ILE A 215 17.12 -26.05 34.50
C ILE A 215 17.20 -25.40 35.89
N ALA A 216 16.33 -25.78 36.83
CA ALA A 216 16.39 -25.29 38.21
C ALA A 216 17.73 -25.65 38.88
N ARG A 217 18.20 -26.89 38.70
CA ARG A 217 19.52 -27.32 39.21
C ARG A 217 20.67 -26.54 38.58
N ILE A 218 20.61 -26.23 37.28
CA ILE A 218 21.62 -25.39 36.61
C ILE A 218 21.66 -24.00 37.25
N GLN A 219 20.51 -23.41 37.57
CA GLN A 219 20.44 -22.11 38.26
C GLN A 219 21.02 -22.15 39.68
N GLU A 220 20.98 -23.31 40.35
CA GLU A 220 21.56 -23.51 41.68
C GLU A 220 23.01 -23.99 41.68
N SER A 221 23.60 -24.23 40.49
CA SER A 221 24.98 -24.70 40.35
C SER A 221 26.01 -23.72 40.90
N ASP A 222 27.20 -24.23 41.23
CA ASP A 222 28.30 -23.40 41.73
C ASP A 222 28.73 -22.33 40.71
N ASP A 223 28.70 -22.65 39.41
CA ASP A 223 29.00 -21.70 38.34
C ASP A 223 27.96 -20.57 38.24
N ALA A 224 26.67 -20.90 38.36
CA ALA A 224 25.59 -19.91 38.37
C ALA A 224 25.66 -19.01 39.61
N LYS A 225 25.96 -19.58 40.77
CA LYS A 225 26.21 -18.83 42.01
C LYS A 225 27.44 -17.95 41.90
N HIS A 226 28.52 -18.44 41.30
CA HIS A 226 29.73 -17.64 41.05
C HIS A 226 29.43 -16.44 40.14
N TRP A 227 28.69 -16.65 39.05
CA TRP A 227 28.23 -15.58 38.17
C TRP A 227 27.39 -14.52 38.92
N GLN A 228 26.42 -14.96 39.72
CA GLN A 228 25.61 -14.05 40.54
C GLN A 228 26.46 -13.29 41.57
N ASN A 229 27.42 -13.96 42.21
CA ASN A 229 28.32 -13.33 43.17
C ASN A 229 29.21 -12.26 42.53
N GLU A 230 29.70 -12.50 41.31
CA GLU A 230 30.44 -11.50 40.53
C GLU A 230 29.60 -10.26 40.22
N ILE A 231 28.32 -10.43 39.88
CA ILE A 231 27.37 -9.33 39.66
C ILE A 231 27.16 -8.54 40.97
N ILE A 232 26.90 -9.22 42.07
CA ILE A 232 26.68 -8.59 43.38
C ILE A 232 27.95 -7.84 43.82
N SER A 233 29.13 -8.43 43.62
CA SER A 233 30.43 -7.85 43.96
C SER A 233 30.70 -6.56 43.17
N ILE A 234 30.47 -6.56 41.86
CA ILE A 234 30.70 -5.36 41.04
C ILE A 234 29.67 -4.25 41.36
N GLN A 235 28.43 -4.62 41.70
CA GLN A 235 27.41 -3.67 42.16
C GLN A 235 27.80 -3.01 43.49
N LYS A 236 28.31 -3.79 44.46
CA LYS A 236 28.82 -3.25 45.73
C LYS A 236 29.98 -2.28 45.51
N LYS A 237 30.95 -2.64 44.67
CA LYS A 237 32.09 -1.76 44.31
C LYS A 237 31.62 -0.45 43.67
N LEU A 238 30.60 -0.49 42.81
CA LEU A 238 30.00 0.72 42.25
C LEU A 238 29.29 1.57 43.31
N ALA A 239 28.57 0.96 44.24
CA ALA A 239 27.91 1.68 45.33
C ALA A 239 28.93 2.39 46.25
N GLU A 240 30.06 1.75 46.54
CA GLU A 240 31.17 2.34 47.30
C GLU A 240 31.83 3.50 46.55
N ILE A 241 32.08 3.32 45.26
CA ILE A 241 32.59 4.37 44.37
C ILE A 241 31.64 5.58 44.39
N MET A 242 30.35 5.35 44.21
CA MET A 242 29.32 6.39 44.24
C MET A 242 29.30 7.12 45.58
N LYS A 243 29.41 6.39 46.69
CA LYS A 243 29.49 6.97 48.05
C LYS A 243 30.73 7.85 48.23
N ASN A 244 31.89 7.43 47.72
CA ASN A 244 33.12 8.21 47.79
C ASN A 244 33.04 9.49 46.93
N LEU A 245 32.42 9.41 45.75
CA LEU A 245 32.20 10.58 44.88
C LEU A 245 31.26 11.61 45.53
N THR A 246 30.22 11.17 46.26
CA THR A 246 29.37 12.09 47.03
C THR A 246 30.10 12.78 48.17
N GLN A 247 31.01 12.09 48.86
CA GLN A 247 31.82 12.68 49.92
C GLN A 247 32.82 13.72 49.38
N GLN A 248 33.19 13.63 48.10
CA GLN A 248 34.03 14.59 47.39
C GLN A 248 33.25 15.77 46.77
N GLY A 249 31.95 15.88 47.04
CA GLY A 249 31.13 17.01 46.60
C GLY A 249 30.51 16.87 45.21
N ILE A 250 30.53 15.67 44.61
CA ILE A 250 29.74 15.39 43.40
C ILE A 250 28.29 15.18 43.81
N ALA A 251 27.41 16.06 43.34
CA ALA A 251 26.08 16.31 43.92
C ALA A 251 25.09 15.14 43.80
N ASN A 252 25.29 14.17 42.90
CA ASN A 252 24.34 13.06 42.76
C ASN A 252 25.04 11.72 42.39
N PRO A 253 25.12 10.75 43.33
CA PRO A 253 25.75 9.46 43.08
C PRO A 253 25.00 8.65 42.01
N ASN A 254 23.68 8.81 41.88
CA ASN A 254 22.87 8.09 40.89
C ASN A 254 22.99 8.67 39.47
N GLU A 255 23.60 9.85 39.31
CA GLU A 255 23.73 10.54 38.03
C GLU A 255 24.35 9.64 36.95
N TYR A 256 25.34 8.83 37.32
CA TYR A 256 25.96 7.90 36.38
C TYR A 256 24.99 6.82 35.86
N SER A 257 24.21 6.21 36.77
CA SER A 257 23.21 5.19 36.43
C SER A 257 22.08 5.79 35.59
N ASP A 258 21.65 7.00 35.94
CA ASP A 258 20.59 7.71 35.24
C ASP A 258 21.04 8.15 33.84
N LEU A 259 22.28 8.63 33.68
CA LEU A 259 22.86 8.93 32.37
C LEU A 259 22.94 7.69 31.47
N LEU A 260 23.25 6.51 32.00
CA LEU A 260 23.23 5.26 31.23
C LEU A 260 21.81 4.87 30.79
N LYS A 261 20.82 4.99 31.67
CA LYS A 261 19.41 4.74 31.33
C LYS A 261 18.93 5.71 30.24
N VAL A 262 19.26 6.99 30.37
CA VAL A 262 18.94 8.02 29.37
C VAL A 262 19.64 7.71 28.04
N SER A 263 20.93 7.35 28.05
CA SER A 263 21.67 6.95 26.85
C SER A 263 20.98 5.79 26.13
N LYS A 264 20.63 4.72 26.86
CA LYS A 264 19.95 3.55 26.29
C LYS A 264 18.56 3.89 25.75
N SER A 265 17.81 4.75 26.46
CA SER A 265 16.51 5.23 26.00
C SER A 265 16.63 6.05 24.71
N LEU A 266 17.62 6.95 24.62
CA LEU A 266 17.90 7.74 23.42
C LEU A 266 18.33 6.85 22.25
N GLU A 267 19.17 5.85 22.48
CA GLU A 267 19.55 4.86 21.46
C GLU A 267 18.34 4.10 20.92
N GLY A 268 17.42 3.68 21.79
CA GLY A 268 16.15 3.06 21.39
C GLY A 268 15.31 4.00 20.53
N LYS A 269 15.12 5.25 20.96
CA LYS A 269 14.38 6.27 20.18
C LYS A 269 15.02 6.56 18.82
N ILE A 270 16.35 6.60 18.74
CA ILE A 270 17.07 6.77 17.48
C ILE A 270 16.80 5.56 16.57
N GLN A 271 16.85 4.34 17.10
CA GLN A 271 16.56 3.15 16.32
C GLN A 271 15.12 3.15 15.82
N ASP A 272 14.15 3.53 16.66
CA ASP A 272 12.76 3.68 16.24
C ASP A 272 12.62 4.70 15.11
N CYS A 273 13.25 5.87 15.22
CA CYS A 273 13.25 6.87 14.14
C CYS A 273 13.88 6.33 12.85
N LYS A 274 14.96 5.56 12.93
CA LYS A 274 15.58 4.89 11.76
C LYS A 274 14.63 3.91 11.11
N ASN A 275 13.97 3.05 11.90
CA ASN A 275 12.98 2.12 11.40
C ASN A 275 11.83 2.86 10.70
N LYS A 276 11.33 3.97 11.27
CA LYS A 276 10.30 4.82 10.63
C LYS A 276 10.75 5.42 9.31
N LYS A 277 12.03 5.80 9.20
CA LYS A 277 12.61 6.28 7.94
C LYS A 277 12.65 5.18 6.89
N GLU A 278 13.08 3.97 7.26
CA GLU A 278 13.06 2.81 6.36
C GLU A 278 11.64 2.44 5.91
N ASP A 279 10.66 2.50 6.83
CA ASP A 279 9.26 2.28 6.52
C ASP A 279 8.74 3.33 5.53
N ALA A 280 9.09 4.60 5.71
CA ALA A 280 8.74 5.65 4.77
C ALA A 280 9.31 5.38 3.38
N GLU A 281 10.58 5.00 3.26
CA GLU A 281 11.21 4.67 1.97
C GLU A 281 10.52 3.47 1.29
N LYS A 282 10.08 2.47 2.06
CA LYS A 282 9.27 1.35 1.51
C LYS A 282 7.93 1.83 0.99
N LEU A 283 7.21 2.64 1.78
CA LEU A 283 5.91 3.21 1.39
C LEU A 283 6.02 4.07 0.13
N GLU A 284 7.10 4.85 -0.02
CA GLU A 284 7.33 5.64 -1.24
C GLU A 284 7.57 4.74 -2.46
N ARG A 285 8.42 3.70 -2.35
CA ARG A 285 8.63 2.74 -3.43
C ARG A 285 7.34 2.02 -3.84
N ASP A 286 6.48 1.70 -2.89
CA ASP A 286 5.20 1.07 -3.17
C ASP A 286 4.21 2.06 -3.79
N ALA A 287 4.21 3.33 -3.38
CA ALA A 287 3.44 4.38 -4.03
C ALA A 287 3.84 4.52 -5.51
N ASP A 288 5.14 4.49 -5.83
CA ASP A 288 5.61 4.59 -7.21
C ASP A 288 5.20 3.39 -8.08
N LYS A 289 5.16 2.18 -7.50
CA LYS A 289 4.60 1.00 -8.19
C LYS A 289 3.10 1.18 -8.47
N VAL A 290 2.33 1.63 -7.47
CA VAL A 290 0.90 1.88 -7.63
C VAL A 290 0.63 2.98 -8.67
N LEU A 291 1.45 4.03 -8.71
CA LEU A 291 1.34 5.09 -9.70
C LEU A 291 1.60 4.59 -11.13
N ARG A 292 2.59 3.71 -11.32
CA ARG A 292 2.81 3.07 -12.62
C ARG A 292 1.62 2.23 -13.05
N ASN A 293 1.08 1.39 -12.15
CA ASN A 293 -0.12 0.60 -12.43
C ASN A 293 -1.33 1.49 -12.76
N TYR A 294 -1.50 2.60 -12.05
CA TYR A 294 -2.54 3.60 -12.36
C TYR A 294 -2.41 4.09 -13.81
N ARG A 295 -1.20 4.49 -14.24
CA ARG A 295 -0.93 4.96 -15.61
C ARG A 295 -1.17 3.86 -16.64
N GLU A 296 -0.69 2.64 -16.39
CA GLU A 296 -0.92 1.49 -17.28
C GLU A 296 -2.41 1.18 -17.48
N TYR A 297 -3.24 1.34 -16.44
CA TYR A 297 -4.68 1.09 -16.58
C TYR A 297 -5.40 2.18 -17.39
N HIS A 298 -4.89 3.40 -17.42
CA HIS A 298 -5.35 4.42 -18.37
C HIS A 298 -5.00 4.05 -19.81
N ILE A 299 -3.80 3.51 -20.05
CA ILE A 299 -3.41 2.98 -21.36
C ILE A 299 -4.34 1.83 -21.78
N LYS A 300 -4.58 0.86 -20.87
CA LYS A 300 -5.50 -0.27 -21.12
C LYS A 300 -6.93 0.17 -21.44
N MET A 301 -7.40 1.27 -20.85
CA MET A 301 -8.71 1.84 -21.20
C MET A 301 -8.73 2.27 -22.67
N ASN A 302 -7.67 2.91 -23.14
CA ASN A 302 -7.55 3.30 -24.55
C ASN A 302 -7.48 2.08 -25.46
N GLU A 303 -6.61 1.11 -25.16
CA GLU A 303 -6.46 -0.14 -25.92
C GLU A 303 -7.81 -0.86 -26.07
N LEU A 304 -8.60 -0.89 -24.99
CA LEU A 304 -9.95 -1.46 -25.01
C LEU A 304 -10.87 -0.70 -25.99
N ARG A 305 -10.85 0.64 -25.96
CA ARG A 305 -11.64 1.47 -26.88
C ARG A 305 -11.20 1.29 -28.34
N GLN A 306 -9.89 1.23 -28.60
CA GLN A 306 -9.35 0.97 -29.93
C GLN A 306 -9.74 -0.42 -30.44
N SER A 307 -9.65 -1.46 -29.61
CA SER A 307 -10.06 -2.81 -29.98
C SER A 307 -11.54 -2.89 -30.36
N PHE A 308 -12.40 -2.19 -29.61
CA PHE A 308 -13.82 -2.10 -29.92
C PHE A 308 -14.06 -1.40 -31.26
N LEU A 309 -13.37 -0.29 -31.53
CA LEU A 309 -13.50 0.40 -32.82
C LEU A 309 -13.03 -0.44 -34.00
N LEU A 310 -12.00 -1.27 -33.84
CA LEU A 310 -11.55 -2.21 -34.87
C LEU A 310 -12.61 -3.29 -35.16
N GLU A 311 -13.21 -3.86 -34.12
CA GLU A 311 -14.31 -4.83 -34.25
C GLU A 311 -15.53 -4.22 -34.96
N VAL A 312 -15.93 -3.00 -34.59
CA VAL A 312 -17.06 -2.30 -35.22
C VAL A 312 -16.75 -1.92 -36.67
N SER A 313 -15.54 -1.43 -36.96
CA SER A 313 -15.16 -0.99 -38.30
C SER A 313 -15.03 -2.13 -39.31
N SER A 314 -14.71 -3.35 -38.85
CA SER A 314 -14.60 -4.55 -39.70
C SER A 314 -15.95 -4.98 -40.30
N ASN A 315 -17.07 -4.52 -39.74
CA ASN A 315 -18.43 -4.88 -40.13
C ASN A 315 -19.17 -3.78 -40.92
N ASN A 316 -18.56 -2.62 -41.14
CA ASN A 316 -19.20 -1.47 -41.77
C ASN A 316 -18.66 -1.21 -43.19
N GLU A 317 -19.55 -0.96 -44.14
CA GLU A 317 -19.21 -0.44 -45.46
C GLU A 317 -18.70 1.02 -45.33
N ASN A 318 -17.40 1.19 -45.03
CA ASN A 318 -16.49 2.29 -45.39
C ASN A 318 -16.93 3.79 -45.37
N LEU A 319 -18.04 4.19 -44.75
CA LEU A 319 -18.54 5.57 -44.81
C LEU A 319 -17.91 6.53 -43.79
N ILE A 320 -17.48 6.06 -42.62
CA ILE A 320 -16.91 6.88 -41.53
C ILE A 320 -15.73 6.14 -40.91
N LYS A 321 -14.62 6.86 -40.68
CA LYS A 321 -13.45 6.35 -39.95
C LYS A 321 -13.29 7.11 -38.65
N ILE A 322 -13.42 6.39 -37.52
CA ILE A 322 -13.24 6.94 -36.18
C ILE A 322 -11.87 6.47 -35.67
N LYS A 323 -11.08 7.41 -35.16
CA LYS A 323 -9.77 7.14 -34.56
C LYS A 323 -9.75 7.72 -33.15
N ILE A 324 -9.12 7.00 -32.22
CA ILE A 324 -8.89 7.46 -30.84
C ILE A 324 -7.40 7.69 -30.67
N ASN A 325 -7.03 8.95 -30.48
CA ASN A 325 -5.68 9.33 -30.10
C ASN A 325 -5.55 9.23 -28.58
N GLN A 326 -4.55 8.47 -28.15
CA GLN A 326 -4.35 8.15 -26.76
C GLN A 326 -3.79 9.34 -25.98
N LEU A 327 -4.48 9.70 -24.89
CA LEU A 327 -4.01 10.71 -23.94
C LEU A 327 -3.69 12.06 -24.60
N SER A 328 -4.41 12.43 -25.67
CA SER A 328 -4.12 13.61 -26.50
C SER A 328 -5.03 14.80 -26.24
N ASN A 329 -6.07 14.65 -25.43
CA ASN A 329 -6.96 15.76 -25.11
C ASN A 329 -6.35 16.67 -24.03
N HIS A 330 -5.72 17.76 -24.47
CA HIS A 330 -5.04 18.73 -23.62
C HIS A 330 -5.84 20.03 -23.43
N ASP A 331 -7.08 20.13 -23.94
CA ASP A 331 -7.85 21.38 -24.02
C ASP A 331 -8.02 22.11 -22.68
N ASN A 332 -8.04 21.35 -21.57
CA ASN A 332 -8.21 21.87 -20.22
C ASN A 332 -7.00 21.63 -19.31
N LEU A 333 -5.83 21.31 -19.88
CA LEU A 333 -4.61 20.96 -19.14
C LEU A 333 -4.21 22.07 -18.17
N ARG A 334 -4.21 23.32 -18.64
CA ARG A 334 -3.82 24.50 -17.86
C ARG A 334 -4.78 24.75 -16.69
N GLU A 335 -6.07 24.64 -16.95
CA GLU A 335 -7.14 24.86 -15.98
C GLU A 335 -7.10 23.78 -14.89
N GLN A 336 -7.00 22.51 -15.29
CA GLN A 336 -6.95 21.38 -14.36
C GLN A 336 -5.70 21.39 -13.47
N ILE A 337 -4.52 21.70 -14.03
CA ILE A 337 -3.30 21.88 -13.23
C ILE A 337 -3.46 23.06 -12.26
N GLY A 338 -4.05 24.16 -12.74
CA GLY A 338 -4.37 25.33 -11.93
C GLY A 338 -5.27 25.00 -10.74
N GLU A 339 -6.30 24.20 -10.94
CA GLU A 339 -7.21 23.76 -9.88
C GLU A 339 -6.54 22.81 -8.89
N ILE A 340 -5.81 21.81 -9.38
CA ILE A 340 -5.09 20.83 -8.55
C ILE A 340 -4.11 21.56 -7.62
N LEU A 341 -3.31 22.46 -8.17
CA LEU A 341 -2.31 23.22 -7.42
C LEU A 341 -2.90 24.43 -6.69
N GLY A 342 -4.10 24.87 -7.04
CA GLY A 342 -4.68 26.10 -6.49
C GLY A 342 -3.98 27.37 -6.98
N THR A 343 -3.43 27.32 -8.19
CA THR A 343 -2.60 28.36 -8.81
C THR A 343 -3.36 29.17 -9.87
N SER A 344 -4.69 29.14 -9.87
CA SER A 344 -5.55 29.77 -10.90
C SER A 344 -5.31 31.27 -11.10
N ALA A 345 -4.74 31.99 -10.12
CA ALA A 345 -4.38 33.41 -10.25
C ALA A 345 -3.11 33.69 -11.09
N PHE A 346 -2.27 32.68 -11.35
CA PHE A 346 -0.95 32.83 -11.98
C PHE A 346 -0.93 32.36 -13.44
N GLU A 347 -1.65 33.05 -14.34
CA GLU A 347 -1.84 32.59 -15.73
C GLU A 347 -0.53 32.36 -16.50
N ARG A 348 0.39 33.34 -16.46
CA ARG A 348 1.65 33.28 -17.22
C ARG A 348 2.56 32.15 -16.77
N ASP A 349 2.71 31.96 -15.47
CA ASP A 349 3.54 30.88 -14.93
C ASP A 349 2.93 29.50 -15.19
N ARG A 350 1.58 29.39 -15.20
CA ARG A 350 0.90 28.14 -15.60
C ARG A 350 1.09 27.83 -17.09
N GLU A 351 1.09 28.83 -17.97
CA GLU A 351 1.38 28.60 -19.38
C GLU A 351 2.78 28.03 -19.58
N GLU A 352 3.77 28.54 -18.86
CA GLU A 352 5.13 28.01 -18.92
C GLU A 352 5.21 26.59 -18.33
N MET A 353 4.53 26.34 -17.21
CA MET A 353 4.40 25.01 -16.62
C MET A 353 3.80 24.00 -17.61
N VAL A 354 2.72 24.37 -18.30
CA VAL A 354 2.04 23.53 -19.29
C VAL A 354 2.95 23.24 -20.49
N LYS A 355 3.66 24.24 -21.02
CA LYS A 355 4.63 24.03 -22.11
C LYS A 355 5.71 23.02 -21.72
N ASN A 356 6.19 23.08 -20.48
CA ASN A 356 7.19 22.12 -19.98
C ASN A 356 6.63 20.71 -19.88
N ILE A 357 5.34 20.55 -19.56
CA ILE A 357 4.66 19.26 -19.48
C ILE A 357 4.42 18.68 -20.89
N GLU A 358 3.83 19.45 -21.79
CA GLU A 358 3.55 19.02 -23.17
C GLU A 358 4.82 18.74 -23.97
N GLY A 359 5.92 19.43 -23.66
CA GLY A 359 7.14 19.40 -24.45
C GLY A 359 6.95 20.01 -25.85
N GLY A 360 7.96 19.87 -26.70
CA GLY A 360 7.95 20.45 -28.05
C GLY A 360 7.02 19.76 -29.05
N ASN A 361 6.35 18.66 -28.69
CA ASN A 361 5.52 17.88 -29.61
C ASN A 361 4.16 17.52 -28.96
N ARG A 362 3.10 18.22 -29.35
CA ARG A 362 1.75 18.11 -28.78
C ARG A 362 1.04 16.76 -29.02
N GLN A 363 1.60 15.86 -29.82
CA GLN A 363 0.89 14.65 -30.25
C GLN A 363 0.99 13.45 -29.30
N SER A 364 1.94 13.44 -28.35
CA SER A 364 2.13 12.28 -27.45
C SER A 364 2.37 12.73 -26.02
N TRP A 365 1.44 12.40 -25.13
CA TRP A 365 1.59 12.65 -23.69
C TRP A 365 2.78 11.87 -23.11
N SER A 366 3.58 12.54 -22.28
CA SER A 366 4.67 11.93 -21.53
C SER A 366 4.57 12.28 -20.05
N TRP A 367 4.45 11.25 -19.21
CA TRP A 367 4.55 11.44 -17.76
C TRP A 367 5.96 11.79 -17.28
N GLU A 368 7.01 11.60 -18.09
CA GLU A 368 8.38 11.93 -17.68
C GLU A 368 8.55 13.43 -17.43
N ASN A 369 7.93 14.27 -18.26
CA ASN A 369 7.97 15.72 -18.09
C ASN A 369 7.19 16.16 -16.86
N LEU A 370 6.03 15.55 -16.62
CA LEU A 370 5.25 15.76 -15.40
C LEU A 370 6.04 15.32 -14.15
N ASP A 371 6.71 14.18 -14.20
CA ASP A 371 7.50 13.65 -13.09
C ASP A 371 8.71 14.54 -12.78
N LYS A 372 9.40 15.07 -13.80
CA LYS A 372 10.47 16.07 -13.61
C LYS A 372 9.93 17.31 -12.89
N LEU A 373 8.78 17.81 -13.33
CA LEU A 373 8.15 18.97 -12.72
C LEU A 373 7.74 18.72 -11.27
N ILE A 374 7.19 17.54 -10.97
CA ILE A 374 6.86 17.12 -9.61
C ILE A 374 8.11 17.03 -8.72
N ILE A 375 9.21 16.48 -9.26
CA ILE A 375 10.49 16.42 -8.56
C ILE A 375 10.99 17.83 -8.23
N ASP A 376 10.95 18.75 -9.19
CA ASP A 376 11.38 20.14 -8.98
C ASP A 376 10.56 20.83 -7.88
N ILE A 377 9.21 20.69 -7.91
CA ILE A 377 8.34 21.30 -6.89
C ILE A 377 8.61 20.65 -5.51
N ARG A 378 8.80 19.33 -5.43
CA ARG A 378 9.05 18.62 -4.15
C ARG A 378 10.38 19.01 -3.50
N LYS A 379 11.36 19.47 -4.28
CA LYS A 379 12.67 19.87 -3.78
C LYS A 379 12.75 21.35 -3.40
N LEU A 380 11.67 22.12 -3.56
CA LEU A 380 11.64 23.48 -3.04
C LEU A 380 11.56 23.47 -1.49
N PRO A 381 12.28 24.38 -0.79
CA PRO A 381 13.14 25.44 -1.31
C PRO A 381 14.61 25.04 -1.54
N ASP A 382 14.97 23.78 -1.32
CA ASP A 382 16.36 23.29 -1.28
C ASP A 382 17.07 23.30 -2.64
N GLN A 383 16.33 23.29 -3.76
CA GLN A 383 16.88 23.38 -5.11
C GLN A 383 16.15 24.41 -5.98
N GLN A 384 16.90 25.02 -6.91
CA GLN A 384 16.34 25.91 -7.92
C GLN A 384 15.58 25.11 -8.98
N ILE A 385 14.43 25.64 -9.41
CA ILE A 385 13.58 25.04 -10.45
C ILE A 385 14.25 25.14 -11.82
N SER A 386 14.06 24.13 -12.67
CA SER A 386 14.70 24.03 -14.00
C SER A 386 14.01 24.82 -15.11
N TRP A 387 12.84 25.40 -14.84
CA TRP A 387 12.02 26.17 -15.79
C TRP A 387 11.78 27.61 -15.32
N ASP A 388 11.45 28.48 -16.27
CA ASP A 388 11.36 29.91 -16.04
C ASP A 388 10.11 30.30 -15.22
N ILE A 389 10.32 31.09 -14.17
CA ILE A 389 9.26 31.58 -13.28
C ILE A 389 9.23 33.10 -13.39
N GLN A 390 8.09 33.63 -13.83
CA GLN A 390 7.90 35.05 -14.10
C GLN A 390 7.51 35.82 -12.83
N ASP A 391 6.75 35.20 -11.91
CA ASP A 391 6.31 35.85 -10.67
C ASP A 391 6.94 35.20 -9.42
N LYS A 392 7.66 35.99 -8.63
CA LYS A 392 8.20 35.55 -7.33
C LYS A 392 7.10 35.08 -6.38
N ARG A 393 5.90 35.68 -6.44
CA ARG A 393 4.74 35.26 -5.63
C ARG A 393 4.27 33.85 -5.97
N PHE A 394 4.44 33.43 -7.23
CA PHE A 394 4.15 32.07 -7.65
C PHE A 394 5.15 31.08 -7.05
N LEU A 395 6.45 31.41 -7.08
CA LEU A 395 7.49 30.61 -6.40
C LEU A 395 7.23 30.49 -4.89
N ASP A 396 6.94 31.61 -4.22
CA ASP A 396 6.62 31.62 -2.78
C ASP A 396 5.35 30.79 -2.48
N PHE A 397 4.39 30.75 -3.40
CA PHE A 397 3.20 29.92 -3.30
C PHE A 397 3.52 28.43 -3.44
N LEU A 398 4.33 28.05 -4.43
CA LEU A 398 4.77 26.66 -4.63
C LEU A 398 5.55 26.12 -3.42
N GLN A 399 6.40 26.94 -2.79
CA GLN A 399 7.13 26.57 -1.58
C GLN A 399 6.23 26.25 -0.38
N LYS A 400 5.03 26.83 -0.34
CA LYS A 400 4.05 26.64 0.75
C LYS A 400 2.95 25.65 0.37
N LEU A 401 3.07 25.01 -0.79
CA LEU A 401 2.03 24.14 -1.31
C LEU A 401 1.90 22.88 -0.43
N PRO A 402 0.68 22.52 -0.02
CA PRO A 402 0.46 21.24 0.65
C PRO A 402 0.95 20.07 -0.23
N PRO A 403 1.75 19.14 0.30
CA PRO A 403 2.30 18.03 -0.48
C PRO A 403 1.22 17.14 -1.11
N GLU A 404 0.02 17.10 -0.53
CA GLU A 404 -1.15 16.40 -1.08
C GLU A 404 -1.54 16.91 -2.46
N ARG A 405 -1.38 18.21 -2.74
CA ARG A 405 -1.68 18.78 -4.05
C ARG A 405 -0.68 18.31 -5.10
N ILE A 406 0.58 18.15 -4.72
CA ILE A 406 1.63 17.60 -5.59
C ILE A 406 1.37 16.12 -5.89
N ASP A 407 0.93 15.34 -4.89
CA ASP A 407 0.54 13.95 -5.13
C ASP A 407 -0.67 13.85 -6.09
N ARG A 408 -1.65 14.74 -5.96
CA ARG A 408 -2.78 14.80 -6.91
C ARG A 408 -2.33 15.19 -8.31
N LEU A 409 -1.33 16.05 -8.44
CA LEU A 409 -0.73 16.38 -9.74
C LEU A 409 -0.09 15.15 -10.38
N ALA A 410 0.57 14.27 -9.61
CA ALA A 410 1.16 13.03 -10.13
C ALA A 410 0.15 12.08 -10.79
N LEU A 411 -1.12 12.15 -10.36
CA LEU A 411 -2.24 11.39 -10.89
C LEU A 411 -2.89 12.04 -12.11
N TYR A 412 -2.42 13.21 -12.54
CA TYR A 412 -2.90 13.85 -13.74
C TYR A 412 -2.70 12.94 -14.95
N CYS A 413 -3.77 12.81 -15.73
CA CYS A 413 -3.83 11.99 -16.92
C CYS A 413 -4.77 12.72 -17.89
N PRO A 414 -4.30 13.17 -19.07
CA PRO A 414 -5.17 13.79 -20.06
C PRO A 414 -6.19 12.77 -20.58
N GLY A 415 -7.29 13.28 -21.12
CA GLY A 415 -8.28 12.43 -21.76
C GLY A 415 -7.78 11.89 -23.11
N ASP A 416 -8.48 10.88 -23.62
CA ASP A 416 -8.34 10.51 -25.03
C ASP A 416 -9.01 11.56 -25.92
N GLU A 417 -8.55 11.65 -27.17
CA GLU A 417 -9.14 12.51 -28.20
C GLU A 417 -9.72 11.66 -29.33
N VAL A 418 -10.92 12.01 -29.80
CA VAL A 418 -11.58 11.33 -30.92
C VAL A 418 -11.44 12.16 -32.19
N GLU A 419 -10.92 11.53 -33.24
CA GLU A 419 -10.93 12.08 -34.60
C GLU A 419 -11.96 11.33 -35.45
N VAL A 420 -12.75 12.06 -36.21
CA VAL A 420 -13.74 11.51 -37.15
C VAL A 420 -13.41 11.99 -38.55
N GLU A 421 -13.07 11.06 -39.44
CA GLU A 421 -12.85 11.31 -40.86
C GLU A 421 -14.06 10.79 -41.65
N PHE A 422 -14.72 11.69 -42.38
CA PHE A 422 -15.75 11.34 -43.36
C PHE A 422 -15.05 11.16 -44.72
N ARG A 423 -15.43 10.10 -45.47
CA ARG A 423 -14.96 9.91 -46.85
C ARG A 423 -15.86 10.59 -47.85
#